data_AF-A0A0E9P962-F1
#
_entry.id   AF-A0A0E9P962-F1
#
_cell.length_a   1.000
_cell.length_b   1.000
_cell.length_c   1.000
_cell.angle_alpha   90.00
_cell.angle_beta   90.00
_cell.angle_gamma   90.00
#
_symmetry.space_group_name_H-M   'P 1'
#
loop_
_entity.id
_entity.type
_entity.pdbx_description
1 polymer ?
#
loop_
_entity_poly.entity_id
_entity_poly.type
_entity_poly.pdbx_seq_one_letter_code
_entity_poly.pdbx_strand_id
1 'polypeptide(L)' 'MDSSFTPLRCLSDQHALELFKDDNVETVTSVEQKKVERSVQEVFSVYQQNHTLSQ' A
#
# COMPACT_ATOMS: atom_id res chain seq x y z
N MET A 1 -26.06 2.78 14.99
CA MET A 1 -24.60 3.00 14.98
C MET A 1 -24.21 3.07 13.54
N ASP A 2 -23.93 4.27 13.04
CA ASP A 2 -23.45 4.48 11.67
C ASP A 2 -22.04 3.91 11.56
N SER A 3 -21.96 2.64 11.17
CA SER A 3 -20.72 2.00 10.76
C SER A 3 -20.38 2.46 9.34
N SER A 4 -20.24 3.77 9.11
CA SER A 4 -19.72 4.27 7.85
C SER A 4 -18.27 3.81 7.76
N PHE A 5 -18.01 2.79 6.94
CA PHE A 5 -16.66 2.35 6.57
C PHE A 5 -15.87 3.59 6.16
N THR A 6 -14.99 4.05 7.04
CA THR A 6 -14.10 5.16 6.69
C THR A 6 -13.03 4.58 5.78
N PRO A 7 -12.92 5.04 4.53
CA PRO A 7 -11.92 4.53 3.61
C PRO A 7 -10.53 4.73 4.20
N LEU A 8 -9.72 3.68 4.22
CA LEU A 8 -8.35 3.76 4.71
C LEU A 8 -7.50 4.54 3.72
N ARG A 9 -6.74 5.53 4.21
CA ARG A 9 -5.88 6.39 3.38
C ARG A 9 -4.93 5.61 2.46
N CYS A 10 -4.33 4.54 2.99
CA CYS A 10 -3.38 3.69 2.26
C CYS A 10 -4.04 2.84 1.15
N LEU A 11 -5.37 2.76 1.11
CA LEU A 11 -6.11 2.06 0.06
C LEU A 11 -6.66 3.00 -1.02
N SER A 12 -6.38 4.31 -0.91
CA SER A 12 -6.73 5.26 -1.96
C SER A 12 -5.80 5.12 -3.16
N ASP A 13 -6.32 5.40 -4.37
CA ASP A 13 -5.54 5.37 -5.60
C ASP A 13 -4.34 6.33 -5.56
N GLN A 14 -4.45 7.43 -4.80
CA GLN A 14 -3.37 8.40 -4.62
C GLN A 14 -2.18 7.82 -3.86
N HIS A 15 -2.36 6.79 -3.02
CA HIS A 15 -1.27 6.21 -2.25
C HIS A 15 -0.18 5.57 -3.13
N ALA A 16 -0.53 5.07 -4.32
CA ALA A 16 0.45 4.54 -5.27
C ALA A 16 1.50 5.57 -5.71
N LEU A 17 1.19 6.87 -5.62
CA LEU A 17 2.11 7.96 -5.91
C LEU A 17 3.15 8.19 -4.80
N GLU A 18 2.92 7.64 -3.60
CA GLU A 18 3.80 7.76 -2.43
C GLU A 18 4.91 6.69 -2.42
N LEU A 19 4.87 5.71 -3.33
CA LEU A 19 5.89 4.66 -3.41
C LEU A 19 7.26 5.22 -3.75
N PHE A 20 8.31 4.61 -3.17
CA PHE A 20 9.68 5.04 -3.34
C PHE A 20 10.12 4.96 -4.80
N LYS A 21 10.70 6.06 -5.29
CA LYS A 21 11.32 6.15 -6.61
C LYS A 21 12.83 6.18 -6.41
N ASP A 22 13.53 5.29 -7.07
CA ASP A 22 14.99 5.14 -6.95
C ASP A 22 15.76 5.92 -8.02
N ASP A 23 15.08 6.61 -8.92
CA ASP A 23 15.67 7.40 -10.01
C ASP A 23 16.72 6.65 -10.85
N ASN A 24 16.59 5.30 -10.92
CA ASN A 24 17.57 4.38 -11.50
C ASN A 24 18.96 4.37 -10.82
N VAL A 25 19.04 4.81 -9.57
CA VAL A 25 20.23 4.77 -8.71
C VAL A 25 20.00 3.79 -7.57
N GLU A 26 20.43 2.55 -7.78
CA GLU A 26 20.29 1.50 -6.77
C GLU A 26 21.42 1.55 -5.74
N THR A 27 21.03 1.51 -4.48
CA THR A 27 21.88 1.42 -3.29
C THR A 27 21.30 0.37 -2.37
N VAL A 28 22.05 -0.03 -1.35
CA VAL A 28 21.52 -0.93 -0.32
C VAL A 28 20.23 -0.37 0.28
N THR A 29 20.18 0.95 0.54
CA THR A 29 18.99 1.63 1.06
C THR A 29 17.78 1.49 0.13
N SER A 30 17.92 1.77 -1.17
CA SER A 30 16.79 1.68 -2.09
C SER A 30 16.32 0.25 -2.33
N VAL A 31 17.25 -0.71 -2.36
CA VAL A 31 16.90 -2.14 -2.47
C VAL A 31 16.10 -2.60 -1.27
N GLU A 32 16.53 -2.29 -0.05
CA GLU A 32 15.80 -2.71 1.15
C GLU A 32 14.47 -1.97 1.31
N GLN A 33 14.40 -0.67 0.97
CA GLN A 33 13.13 0.09 0.99
C GLN A 33 12.08 -0.53 0.04
N LYS A 34 12.47 -0.88 -1.19
CA LYS A 34 11.56 -1.52 -2.17
C LYS A 34 11.03 -2.87 -1.67
N LYS A 35 11.84 -3.64 -0.93
CA LYS A 35 11.40 -4.92 -0.34
C LYS A 35 10.33 -4.70 0.73
N VAL A 36 10.54 -3.71 1.59
CA VAL A 36 9.57 -3.34 2.64
C VAL A 36 8.25 -2.89 2.01
N GLU A 37 8.30 -1.94 1.07
CA GLU A 37 7.09 -1.42 0.42
C GLU A 37 6.30 -2.51 -0.31
N ARG A 38 6.98 -3.44 -0.98
CA ARG A 38 6.33 -4.60 -1.61
C ARG A 38 5.56 -5.45 -0.61
N SER A 39 6.20 -5.84 0.49
CA SER A 39 5.58 -6.68 1.51
C SER A 39 4.39 -5.98 2.18
N VAL A 40 4.49 -4.68 2.42
CA VAL A 40 3.39 -3.88 3.00
C VAL A 40 2.22 -3.75 2.01
N GLN A 41 2.49 -3.55 0.73
CA GLN A 41 1.44 -3.46 -0.30
C GLN A 41 0.64 -4.76 -0.44
N GLU A 42 1.28 -5.92 -0.24
CA GLU A 42 0.60 -7.21 -0.17
C GLU A 42 -0.41 -7.26 0.98
N VAL A 43 -0.04 -6.75 2.17
CA VAL A 43 -0.96 -6.66 3.33
C VAL A 43 -2.15 -5.75 3.02
N PHE A 44 -1.91 -4.58 2.41
CA PHE A 44 -2.98 -3.67 2.00
C PHE A 44 -3.95 -4.33 1.01
N SER A 45 -3.41 -5.05 0.04
CA SER A 45 -4.20 -5.73 -0.99
C SER A 45 -5.07 -6.84 -0.39
N VAL A 46 -4.53 -7.64 0.54
CA VAL A 46 -5.31 -8.68 1.25
C VAL A 46 -6.44 -8.06 2.06
N TYR A 47 -6.17 -6.98 2.79
CA TYR A 47 -7.22 -6.26 3.52
C TYR A 47 -8.32 -5.76 2.56
N GLN A 48 -7.93 -5.09 1.47
CA GLN A 48 -8.89 -4.57 0.50
C GLN A 48 -9.74 -5.68 -0.12
N GLN A 49 -9.15 -6.81 -0.50
CA GLN A 49 -9.89 -7.95 -1.05
C GLN A 49 -10.92 -8.50 -0.05
N ASN A 50 -10.51 -8.75 1.20
CA ASN A 50 -11.41 -9.29 2.23
C ASN A 50 -12.60 -8.37 2.54
N HIS A 51 -12.36 -7.05 2.50
CA HIS A 51 -13.39 -6.05 2.80
C HIS A 51 -14.22 -5.64 1.57
N THR A 52 -13.71 -5.80 0.35
CA THR A 52 -14.48 -5.63 -0.90
C THR A 52 -15.39 -6.84 -1.16
N LEU A 53 -14.96 -8.05 -0.79
CA LEU A 53 -15.77 -9.27 -0.89
C LEU A 53 -16.85 -9.39 0.20
N SER A 54 -16.75 -8.61 1.29
CA SER A 54 -17.74 -8.57 2.38
C SER A 54 -18.85 -7.52 2.17
N GLN A 55 -18.85 -6.78 1.06
CA GLN A 55 -19.94 -5.88 0.64
C GLN A 55 -20.82 -6.55 -0.41
#